data_AF-A0A0K1EJM9-F1
#
_entry.id   AF-A0A0K1EJM9-F1
#
_cell.length_a   1.000
_cell.length_b   1.000
_cell.length_c   1.000
_cell.angle_alpha   90.00
_cell.angle_beta   90.00
_cell.angle_gamma   90.00
#
_symmetry.space_group_name_H-M   'P 1'
#
loop_
_entity.id
_entity.type
_entity.pdbx_description
1 polymer ?
#
loop_
_entity_poly.entity_id
_entity_poly.type
_entity_poly.pdbx_seq_one_letter_code
_entity_poly.pdbx_strand_id
1 'polypeptide(L)'
;MPVTWRAARWLLVPVVMAGGPWLGVGCGGRSSIPIPPPAPDCYVDADCEGAEDRCNPVFCDLLPPDQLPDGGLVSRGGTCVQLTPVDCDDGDPCTADTCLPETGQCTYGPATFDNDGDGFLGPRPGTKPGDPDACGDDCDDTNPAAYPGGEEVCDGVDNDCDGTVDNGASFIPLGDGDAVRISGNVAPASTGGLAWSGTSYAAVYSGNQQGFSVFRTMLDPAGNVLPPGEGSLTPGNGDASGGPIVWVGDRYGMVWQDRRTGAYQIYFTLLDASGNKVEGGDRQLTNAPGFSVNVALTWNGAEFVAVWQDERNGLFNLYAQRLDIGANLLGDNTPLTEVFSGIDNEGPSVAAGGPGMAVAWTANNGFQRFIRVQLFHPDLTPASDPVDLTDGFTDSVFPTVVWNRDRFVVAWYDKTRSPTAIYGAVLSEEGQVLVPTRPITSPGSFRSRYPFLRPLGDRVLVVYADDRDQNDGYEIYSTMVGADLMSISPEQRITFAPRNSIQPVATFGPAGELGILFRDDRQGENHMFFSRLGCVAETP
;
A
#
# COMPACT_ATOMS: atom_id res chain seq x y z
N MET A 1 -46.25 -27.58 -9.40
CA MET A 1 -46.48 -27.70 -7.95
C MET A 1 -45.31 -27.03 -7.26
N PRO A 2 -45.57 -26.02 -6.43
CA PRO A 2 -45.27 -26.17 -5.00
C PRO A 2 -46.40 -25.65 -4.09
N VAL A 3 -46.23 -25.83 -2.77
CA VAL A 3 -47.14 -25.54 -1.65
C VAL A 3 -46.46 -24.40 -0.85
N THR A 4 -46.95 -23.16 -0.84
CA THR A 4 -47.92 -22.55 0.12
C THR A 4 -47.54 -22.79 1.61
N TRP A 5 -47.61 -21.83 2.55
CA TRP A 5 -48.57 -20.73 2.76
C TRP A 5 -47.95 -19.46 3.40
N ARG A 6 -48.74 -18.36 3.48
CA ARG A 6 -48.49 -17.13 4.26
C ARG A 6 -49.81 -16.62 4.90
N ALA A 7 -49.70 -15.83 5.99
CA ALA A 7 -50.76 -15.05 6.67
C ALA A 7 -51.89 -15.88 7.34
N ALA A 8 -52.80 -15.37 8.18
CA ALA A 8 -53.14 -14.01 8.67
C ALA A 8 -53.51 -14.07 10.19
N ARG A 9 -53.26 -13.08 11.08
CA ARG A 9 -53.81 -11.71 11.26
C ARG A 9 -55.29 -11.58 11.76
N TRP A 10 -55.44 -11.30 13.08
CA TRP A 10 -56.34 -10.31 13.75
C TRP A 10 -57.88 -10.48 14.00
N LEU A 11 -58.26 -10.11 15.26
CA LEU A 11 -59.36 -9.20 15.74
C LEU A 11 -60.84 -9.63 16.03
N LEU A 12 -61.30 -9.19 17.24
CA LEU A 12 -62.67 -8.84 17.74
C LEU A 12 -63.69 -9.99 18.05
N VAL A 13 -64.38 -10.10 19.21
CA VAL A 13 -65.26 -9.18 20.02
C VAL A 13 -66.62 -8.96 19.31
N PRO A 14 -67.82 -9.28 19.88
CA PRO A 14 -68.45 -8.72 21.12
C PRO A 14 -68.76 -9.80 22.20
N VAL A 15 -69.71 -9.78 23.17
CA VAL A 15 -70.99 -9.06 23.47
C VAL A 15 -71.23 -8.93 25.01
N VAL A 16 -72.36 -8.36 25.47
CA VAL A 16 -72.75 -8.06 26.87
C VAL A 16 -74.21 -8.51 27.17
N MET A 17 -74.54 -8.85 28.44
CA MET A 17 -75.83 -8.72 29.19
C MET A 17 -76.02 -9.87 30.21
N ALA A 18 -76.82 -9.83 31.30
CA ALA A 18 -77.18 -8.80 32.29
C ALA A 18 -78.15 -9.45 33.33
N GLY A 19 -77.93 -9.33 34.65
CA GLY A 19 -78.88 -9.82 35.67
C GLY A 19 -78.30 -10.12 37.06
N GLY A 20 -79.11 -9.93 38.12
CA GLY A 20 -78.82 -10.26 39.53
C GLY A 20 -80.16 -10.32 40.31
N PRO A 21 -80.24 -10.01 41.62
CA PRO A 21 -79.17 -9.89 42.65
C PRO A 21 -79.52 -10.60 44.00
N TRP A 22 -78.65 -10.45 45.03
CA TRP A 22 -78.88 -10.38 46.51
C TRP A 22 -77.98 -11.24 47.45
N LEU A 23 -77.22 -10.51 48.28
CA LEU A 23 -76.64 -10.80 49.63
C LEU A 23 -75.65 -11.97 49.89
N GLY A 24 -74.53 -11.60 50.55
CA GLY A 24 -73.68 -12.52 51.33
C GLY A 24 -72.29 -11.96 51.70
N VAL A 25 -72.08 -11.69 53.00
CA VAL A 25 -70.82 -11.31 53.72
C VAL A 25 -69.54 -12.02 53.20
N GLY A 26 -68.32 -11.46 53.19
CA GLY A 26 -67.81 -10.12 53.56
C GLY A 26 -66.33 -10.14 54.04
N CYS A 27 -65.59 -9.04 53.80
CA CYS A 27 -64.19 -8.75 54.24
C CYS A 27 -63.02 -9.59 53.66
N GLY A 28 -61.87 -8.93 53.43
CA GLY A 28 -60.60 -9.57 53.05
C GLY A 28 -59.77 -8.78 52.03
N GLY A 29 -58.99 -7.78 52.48
CA GLY A 29 -58.05 -7.06 51.62
C GLY A 29 -56.80 -7.88 51.27
N ARG A 30 -56.17 -7.59 50.12
CA ARG A 30 -54.88 -8.19 49.72
C ARG A 30 -53.77 -7.15 49.68
N SER A 31 -52.70 -7.42 50.43
CA SER A 31 -51.48 -6.61 50.47
C SER A 31 -50.67 -6.72 49.18
N SER A 32 -49.80 -5.74 48.94
CA SER A 32 -48.69 -5.88 48.01
C SER A 32 -47.80 -7.07 48.40
N ILE A 33 -47.43 -7.91 47.43
CA ILE A 33 -46.40 -8.94 47.62
C ILE A 33 -45.05 -8.23 47.77
N PRO A 34 -44.28 -8.45 48.86
CA PRO A 34 -42.90 -8.03 48.91
C PRO A 34 -42.11 -8.86 47.89
N ILE A 35 -41.48 -8.19 46.92
CA ILE A 35 -40.38 -8.80 46.18
C ILE A 35 -39.22 -8.88 47.18
N PRO A 36 -38.64 -10.08 47.45
CA PRO A 36 -37.46 -10.16 48.30
C PRO A 36 -36.31 -9.35 47.66
N PRO A 37 -35.35 -8.83 48.45
CA PRO A 37 -34.14 -8.26 47.87
C PRO A 37 -33.45 -9.30 46.96
N PRO A 38 -32.70 -8.87 45.93
CA PRO A 38 -31.84 -9.78 45.20
C PRO A 38 -30.91 -10.52 46.18
N ALA A 39 -30.51 -11.74 45.82
CA ALA A 39 -29.48 -12.45 46.56
C ALA A 39 -28.18 -11.63 46.54
N PRO A 40 -27.38 -11.63 47.62
CA PRO A 40 -26.05 -11.04 47.58
C PRO A 40 -25.16 -11.83 46.62
N ASP A 41 -24.16 -11.16 46.07
CA ASP A 41 -23.25 -11.74 45.09
C ASP A 41 -22.24 -12.69 45.76
N CYS A 42 -21.92 -12.45 47.04
CA CYS A 42 -20.91 -13.21 47.80
C CYS A 42 -21.19 -13.24 49.32
N TYR A 43 -20.51 -14.14 50.02
CA TYR A 43 -20.36 -14.17 51.50
C TYR A 43 -18.89 -14.28 51.93
N VAL A 44 -18.01 -14.80 51.07
CA VAL A 44 -16.55 -14.74 51.13
C VAL A 44 -15.99 -14.33 49.76
N ASP A 45 -14.73 -13.88 49.72
CA ASP A 45 -14.08 -13.45 48.47
C ASP A 45 -14.12 -14.56 47.39
N ALA A 46 -13.97 -15.82 47.80
CA ALA A 46 -14.00 -17.00 46.93
C ALA A 46 -15.41 -17.36 46.36
N ASP A 47 -16.46 -16.62 46.71
CA ASP A 47 -17.76 -16.71 46.04
C ASP A 47 -17.81 -15.82 44.78
N CYS A 48 -16.87 -14.88 44.61
CA CYS A 48 -16.83 -13.96 43.49
C CYS A 48 -16.23 -14.59 42.23
N GLU A 49 -16.81 -14.27 41.07
CA GLU A 49 -16.27 -14.64 39.76
C GLU A 49 -14.89 -13.98 39.55
N GLY A 50 -13.86 -14.79 39.26
CA GLY A 50 -12.48 -14.33 39.12
C GLY A 50 -11.67 -14.26 40.42
N ALA A 51 -12.18 -14.73 41.57
CA ALA A 51 -11.44 -14.77 42.84
C ALA A 51 -10.19 -15.68 42.82
N GLU A 52 -10.05 -16.53 41.81
CA GLU A 52 -8.85 -17.30 41.52
C GLU A 52 -7.73 -16.47 40.84
N ASP A 53 -8.06 -15.37 40.16
CA ASP A 53 -7.10 -14.50 39.48
C ASP A 53 -6.54 -13.44 40.43
N ARG A 54 -5.31 -13.67 40.90
CA ARG A 54 -4.60 -12.76 41.80
C ARG A 54 -4.02 -11.54 41.10
N CYS A 55 -4.05 -11.49 39.77
CA CYS A 55 -3.66 -10.33 38.98
C CYS A 55 -4.83 -9.33 38.85
N ASN A 56 -6.08 -9.80 38.91
CA ASN A 56 -7.29 -8.98 38.96
C ASN A 56 -8.09 -9.20 40.27
N PRO A 57 -7.49 -9.01 41.45
CA PRO A 57 -8.05 -9.49 42.70
C PRO A 57 -9.41 -8.84 43.02
N VAL A 58 -10.40 -9.69 43.29
CA VAL A 58 -11.74 -9.32 43.77
C VAL A 58 -11.88 -9.64 45.27
N PHE A 59 -12.70 -8.86 45.98
CA PHE A 59 -13.08 -9.14 47.36
C PHE A 59 -14.59 -8.94 47.59
N CYS A 60 -15.12 -9.53 48.65
CA CYS A 60 -16.52 -9.40 49.02
C CYS A 60 -16.74 -8.22 49.98
N ASP A 61 -17.29 -7.10 49.50
CA ASP A 61 -17.65 -5.96 50.36
C ASP A 61 -18.94 -6.28 51.12
N LEU A 62 -18.79 -6.76 52.36
CA LEU A 62 -19.87 -7.28 53.19
C LEU A 62 -20.80 -6.16 53.68
N LEU A 63 -22.09 -6.30 53.36
CA LEU A 63 -23.12 -5.37 53.82
C LEU A 63 -23.27 -5.43 55.35
N PRO A 64 -23.61 -4.29 56.01
CA PRO A 64 -23.77 -4.24 57.46
C PRO A 64 -24.74 -5.33 57.99
N PRO A 65 -24.33 -6.15 58.97
CA PRO A 65 -25.14 -7.26 59.46
C PRO A 65 -26.36 -6.77 60.25
N ASP A 66 -27.48 -7.49 60.12
CA ASP A 66 -28.67 -7.23 60.94
C ASP A 66 -28.45 -7.72 62.38
N GLN A 67 -28.86 -6.91 63.37
CA GLN A 67 -29.01 -7.37 64.75
C GLN A 67 -30.33 -8.12 64.94
N LEU A 68 -30.23 -9.33 65.48
CA LEU A 68 -31.37 -10.12 65.92
C LEU A 68 -31.91 -9.65 67.29
N PRO A 69 -33.19 -9.90 67.61
CA PRO A 69 -33.80 -9.49 68.88
C PRO A 69 -33.18 -10.11 70.15
N ASP A 70 -32.35 -11.15 70.02
CA ASP A 70 -31.60 -11.81 71.09
C ASP A 70 -30.15 -11.29 71.23
N GLY A 71 -29.73 -10.35 70.38
CA GLY A 71 -28.37 -9.83 70.33
C GLY A 71 -27.43 -10.56 69.35
N GLY A 72 -27.91 -11.57 68.62
CA GLY A 72 -27.16 -12.18 67.53
C GLY A 72 -26.94 -11.23 66.33
N LEU A 73 -26.00 -11.57 65.46
CA LEU A 73 -25.73 -10.88 64.19
C LEU A 73 -25.92 -11.85 63.03
N VAL A 74 -26.54 -11.39 61.94
CA VAL A 74 -26.70 -12.16 60.70
C VAL A 74 -26.11 -11.40 59.53
N SER A 75 -25.20 -12.04 58.79
CA SER A 75 -24.64 -11.48 57.55
C SER A 75 -25.72 -11.41 56.47
N ARG A 76 -25.71 -10.32 55.70
CA ARG A 76 -26.52 -10.15 54.48
C ARG A 76 -25.80 -10.60 53.21
N GLY A 77 -24.59 -11.15 53.35
CA GLY A 77 -23.64 -11.25 52.24
C GLY A 77 -23.09 -9.88 51.86
N GLY A 78 -22.42 -9.82 50.72
CA GLY A 78 -21.82 -8.61 50.15
C GLY A 78 -22.02 -8.51 48.64
N THR A 79 -21.36 -7.51 48.07
CA THR A 79 -21.18 -7.38 46.62
C THR A 79 -19.71 -7.54 46.27
N CYS A 80 -19.43 -8.22 45.16
CA CYS A 80 -18.07 -8.39 44.67
C CYS A 80 -17.50 -7.07 44.15
N VAL A 81 -16.36 -6.65 44.69
CA VAL A 81 -15.66 -5.42 44.32
C VAL A 81 -14.27 -5.78 43.81
N GLN A 82 -13.97 -5.35 42.59
CA GLN A 82 -12.64 -5.48 42.00
C GLN A 82 -11.69 -4.45 42.61
N LEU A 83 -10.51 -4.90 43.06
CA LEU A 83 -9.43 -4.03 43.52
C LEU A 83 -8.62 -3.52 42.32
N THR A 84 -7.64 -2.67 42.59
CA THR A 84 -6.60 -2.33 41.61
C THR A 84 -5.90 -3.62 41.16
N PRO A 85 -5.79 -3.90 39.85
CA PRO A 85 -4.98 -5.01 39.34
C PRO A 85 -3.53 -4.94 39.82
N VAL A 86 -2.84 -6.09 39.77
CA VAL A 86 -1.39 -6.14 40.00
C VAL A 86 -0.70 -5.48 38.81
N ASP A 87 -0.16 -4.30 39.06
CA ASP A 87 0.74 -3.62 38.14
C ASP A 87 2.10 -4.34 38.13
N CYS A 88 2.58 -4.66 36.93
CA CYS A 88 3.83 -5.38 36.70
C CYS A 88 4.76 -4.64 35.73
N ASP A 89 4.43 -3.40 35.33
CA ASP A 89 5.35 -2.52 34.57
C ASP A 89 6.59 -2.24 35.44
N ASP A 90 7.76 -2.79 35.07
CA ASP A 90 9.03 -2.50 35.76
C ASP A 90 9.79 -1.32 35.15
N GLY A 91 9.31 -0.80 34.03
CA GLY A 91 9.87 0.31 33.27
C GLY A 91 10.91 -0.05 32.22
N ASP A 92 11.24 -1.33 32.02
CA ASP A 92 12.10 -1.78 30.92
C ASP A 92 11.26 -2.09 29.65
N PRO A 93 11.39 -1.33 28.54
CA PRO A 93 10.66 -1.64 27.31
C PRO A 93 11.05 -3.00 26.71
N CYS A 94 12.17 -3.59 27.13
CA CYS A 94 12.69 -4.85 26.60
C CYS A 94 12.21 -6.09 27.35
N THR A 95 11.33 -5.95 28.35
CA THR A 95 10.68 -7.08 29.02
C THR A 95 9.22 -7.29 28.61
N ALA A 96 8.81 -8.56 28.65
CA ALA A 96 7.44 -9.02 28.44
C ALA A 96 6.75 -9.21 29.79
N ASP A 97 6.27 -8.10 30.35
CA ASP A 97 5.79 -8.00 31.73
C ASP A 97 4.46 -8.73 31.91
N THR A 98 4.51 -9.87 32.60
CA THR A 98 3.37 -10.78 32.75
C THR A 98 3.10 -11.05 34.22
N CYS A 99 1.89 -10.79 34.70
CA CYS A 99 1.42 -11.26 36.01
C CYS A 99 0.91 -12.72 35.91
N LEU A 100 1.31 -13.58 36.84
CA LEU A 100 0.85 -14.98 36.93
C LEU A 100 -0.45 -15.10 37.75
N PRO A 101 -1.61 -15.45 37.15
CA PRO A 101 -2.91 -15.44 37.84
C PRO A 101 -2.97 -16.29 39.11
N GLU A 102 -2.33 -17.47 39.11
CA GLU A 102 -2.33 -18.39 40.26
C GLU A 102 -1.61 -17.83 41.50
N THR A 103 -0.66 -16.90 41.33
CA THR A 103 0.23 -16.43 42.42
C THR A 103 0.16 -14.93 42.67
N GLY A 104 -0.19 -14.11 41.68
CA GLY A 104 -0.11 -12.65 41.73
C GLY A 104 1.34 -12.15 41.67
N GLN A 105 2.24 -12.93 41.07
CA GLN A 105 3.66 -12.58 40.92
C GLN A 105 3.93 -12.13 39.48
N CYS A 106 4.65 -11.01 39.35
CA CYS A 106 5.18 -10.54 38.08
C CYS A 106 6.33 -11.43 37.60
N THR A 107 6.40 -11.65 36.30
CA THR A 107 7.48 -12.33 35.59
C THR A 107 7.85 -11.53 34.36
N TYR A 108 9.15 -11.37 34.14
CA TYR A 108 9.75 -10.53 33.11
C TYR A 108 10.46 -11.46 32.11
N GLY A 109 9.82 -11.74 30.98
CA GLY A 109 10.46 -12.42 29.84
C GLY A 109 11.17 -11.41 28.94
N PRO A 110 11.90 -11.83 27.89
CA PRO A 110 12.31 -10.89 26.84
C PRO A 110 11.10 -10.46 26.00
N ALA A 111 11.07 -9.20 25.55
CA ALA A 111 10.03 -8.66 24.66
C ALA A 111 10.24 -9.03 23.18
N THR A 112 11.47 -9.45 22.83
CA THR A 112 11.96 -9.78 21.49
C THR A 112 12.59 -11.16 21.49
N PHE A 113 12.76 -11.75 20.31
CA PHE A 113 13.29 -13.10 20.13
C PHE A 113 14.24 -13.16 18.93
N ASP A 114 15.02 -14.23 18.90
CA ASP A 114 15.84 -14.72 17.79
C ASP A 114 15.01 -15.84 17.14
N ASN A 115 14.44 -15.59 15.96
CA ASN A 115 13.50 -16.51 15.30
C ASN A 115 14.13 -17.37 14.20
N ASP A 116 15.31 -17.03 13.68
CA ASP A 116 16.02 -17.83 12.66
C ASP A 116 17.29 -18.55 13.17
N GLY A 117 17.90 -18.09 14.26
CA GLY A 117 19.02 -18.71 14.96
C GLY A 117 20.40 -18.13 14.66
N ASP A 118 20.53 -16.94 14.07
CA ASP A 118 21.84 -16.31 13.79
C ASP A 118 22.50 -15.67 15.03
N GLY A 119 21.69 -15.24 16.01
CA GLY A 119 22.10 -14.67 17.29
C GLY A 119 21.81 -13.18 17.51
N PHE A 120 21.18 -12.50 16.55
CA PHE A 120 20.59 -11.16 16.74
C PHE A 120 19.13 -11.26 17.21
N LEU A 121 18.39 -10.14 17.27
CA LEU A 121 17.00 -10.10 17.76
C LEU A 121 16.15 -9.17 16.90
N GLY A 122 14.97 -9.63 16.49
CA GLY A 122 13.98 -8.81 15.81
C GLY A 122 13.46 -7.65 16.68
N PRO A 123 13.26 -6.43 16.14
CA PRO A 123 12.83 -5.25 16.89
C PRO A 123 11.35 -5.34 17.31
N ARG A 124 11.00 -4.63 18.38
CA ARG A 124 9.62 -4.53 18.86
C ARG A 124 8.71 -3.90 17.80
N PRO A 125 7.49 -4.44 17.57
CA PRO A 125 6.57 -3.94 16.55
C PRO A 125 6.32 -2.43 16.63
N GLY A 126 6.66 -1.71 15.57
CA GLY A 126 6.52 -0.24 15.48
C GLY A 126 7.79 0.56 15.79
N THR A 127 8.90 -0.09 16.14
CA THR A 127 10.25 0.49 16.22
C THR A 127 11.08 0.11 14.98
N LYS A 128 12.23 0.77 14.75
CA LYS A 128 13.22 0.32 13.77
C LYS A 128 14.30 -0.55 14.43
N PRO A 129 14.98 -1.43 13.68
CA PRO A 129 16.19 -2.10 14.15
C PRO A 129 17.18 -1.09 14.74
N GLY A 130 17.64 -1.34 15.97
CA GLY A 130 18.61 -0.49 16.66
C GLY A 130 18.07 0.83 17.24
N ASP A 131 16.78 1.13 17.16
CA ASP A 131 16.19 2.25 17.93
C ASP A 131 16.32 1.97 19.46
N PRO A 132 16.44 2.99 20.33
CA PRO A 132 16.66 2.81 21.77
C PRO A 132 15.62 1.93 22.50
N ASP A 133 14.37 1.94 22.02
CA ASP A 133 13.24 1.18 22.60
C ASP A 133 12.90 -0.09 21.78
N ALA A 134 13.73 -0.44 20.79
CA ALA A 134 13.48 -1.54 19.86
C ALA A 134 13.82 -2.92 20.44
N CYS A 135 14.81 -2.99 21.34
CA CYS A 135 15.22 -4.23 22.01
C CYS A 135 15.69 -5.33 21.03
N GLY A 136 16.11 -4.92 19.83
CA GLY A 136 16.56 -5.75 18.73
C GLY A 136 17.10 -4.86 17.61
N ASP A 137 18.13 -5.35 16.92
CA ASP A 137 18.86 -4.66 15.86
C ASP A 137 18.89 -5.43 14.53
N ASP A 138 18.26 -6.60 14.47
CA ASP A 138 17.97 -7.36 13.25
C ASP A 138 16.91 -6.65 12.36
N CYS A 139 17.07 -6.68 11.04
CA CYS A 139 16.15 -6.07 10.09
C CYS A 139 15.21 -7.05 9.36
N ASP A 140 15.49 -8.36 9.36
CA ASP A 140 14.60 -9.44 8.94
C ASP A 140 14.92 -10.73 9.72
N ASP A 141 14.46 -10.79 10.97
CA ASP A 141 14.46 -11.90 11.97
C ASP A 141 13.73 -13.18 11.48
N THR A 142 13.59 -13.34 10.16
CA THR A 142 13.19 -14.59 9.49
C THR A 142 14.24 -15.08 8.47
N ASN A 143 15.38 -14.40 8.36
CA ASN A 143 16.42 -14.59 7.36
C ASN A 143 17.85 -14.45 7.98
N PRO A 144 18.57 -15.56 8.24
CA PRO A 144 19.86 -15.59 8.97
C PRO A 144 21.07 -15.13 8.11
N ALA A 145 20.80 -14.17 7.22
CA ALA A 145 21.72 -13.47 6.34
C ALA A 145 21.41 -11.94 6.33
N ALA A 146 20.55 -11.45 7.24
CA ALA A 146 20.18 -10.05 7.38
C ALA A 146 20.39 -9.57 8.82
N TYR A 147 21.59 -9.13 9.14
CA TYR A 147 21.97 -8.78 10.52
C TYR A 147 22.98 -7.62 10.61
N PRO A 148 23.02 -6.89 11.74
CA PRO A 148 23.97 -5.79 11.98
C PRO A 148 25.42 -6.06 11.58
N GLY A 149 25.84 -5.49 10.45
CA GLY A 149 27.19 -5.62 9.92
C GLY A 149 27.48 -6.95 9.22
N GLY A 150 26.47 -7.57 8.60
CA GLY A 150 26.61 -8.67 7.64
C GLY A 150 27.41 -8.33 6.37
N GLU A 151 27.42 -9.26 5.41
CA GLU A 151 28.03 -9.06 4.09
C GLU A 151 26.93 -8.90 3.04
N GLU A 152 26.93 -7.76 2.35
CA GLU A 152 25.95 -7.40 1.32
C GLU A 152 26.05 -8.28 0.09
N VAL A 153 24.97 -9.01 -0.19
CA VAL A 153 24.79 -9.88 -1.34
C VAL A 153 23.67 -9.33 -2.21
N CYS A 154 23.77 -9.51 -3.52
CA CYS A 154 22.65 -9.24 -4.42
C CYS A 154 21.54 -10.29 -4.23
N ASP A 155 20.68 -10.08 -3.24
CA ASP A 155 19.42 -10.81 -3.06
C ASP A 155 18.19 -9.88 -2.99
N GLY A 156 18.36 -8.57 -2.75
CA GLY A 156 17.29 -7.60 -2.59
C GLY A 156 16.83 -7.38 -1.14
N VAL A 157 17.60 -7.89 -0.16
CA VAL A 157 17.48 -7.64 1.28
C VAL A 157 18.53 -6.60 1.71
N ASP A 158 18.37 -6.08 2.93
CA ASP A 158 19.35 -5.28 3.67
C ASP A 158 20.15 -6.30 4.51
N ASN A 159 21.28 -6.81 3.99
CA ASN A 159 22.01 -7.91 4.64
C ASN A 159 22.85 -7.42 5.84
N ASP A 160 23.30 -6.15 5.83
CA ASP A 160 24.07 -5.53 6.92
C ASP A 160 23.25 -4.67 7.88
N CYS A 161 21.94 -4.53 7.63
CA CYS A 161 20.97 -3.75 8.39
C CYS A 161 21.30 -2.26 8.52
N ASP A 162 22.05 -1.65 7.59
CA ASP A 162 22.31 -0.20 7.59
C ASP A 162 21.07 0.64 7.26
N GLY A 163 20.02 0.06 6.66
CA GLY A 163 18.82 0.75 6.19
C GLY A 163 18.82 1.03 4.67
N THR A 164 19.52 0.19 3.90
CA THR A 164 19.73 0.29 2.45
C THR A 164 19.84 -1.11 1.84
N VAL A 165 19.48 -1.29 0.56
CA VAL A 165 19.46 -2.61 -0.09
C VAL A 165 20.54 -2.72 -1.18
N ASP A 166 21.19 -3.89 -1.23
CA ASP A 166 22.29 -4.24 -2.13
C ASP A 166 23.41 -3.16 -2.14
N ASN A 167 23.97 -2.78 -1.00
CA ASN A 167 24.89 -1.65 -0.84
C ASN A 167 26.13 -1.72 -1.75
N GLY A 168 26.40 -0.60 -2.45
CA GLY A 168 27.46 -0.51 -3.47
C GLY A 168 27.22 -1.35 -4.74
N ALA A 169 26.20 -2.23 -4.79
CA ALA A 169 26.02 -3.15 -5.89
C ALA A 169 25.73 -2.47 -7.23
N SER A 170 26.35 -3.03 -8.27
CA SER A 170 26.28 -2.56 -9.65
C SER A 170 25.34 -3.40 -10.50
N PHE A 171 24.40 -2.72 -11.16
CA PHE A 171 23.43 -3.35 -12.05
C PHE A 171 23.95 -3.40 -13.51
N ILE A 172 24.01 -4.60 -14.10
CA ILE A 172 24.64 -4.87 -15.40
C ILE A 172 23.74 -5.69 -16.36
N PRO A 173 23.78 -5.45 -17.69
CA PRO A 173 23.10 -6.30 -18.68
C PRO A 173 23.57 -7.75 -18.61
N LEU A 174 22.63 -8.68 -18.56
CA LEU A 174 22.93 -10.11 -18.72
C LEU A 174 23.36 -10.38 -20.17
N GLY A 175 24.51 -11.03 -20.35
CA GLY A 175 25.16 -11.22 -21.66
C GLY A 175 24.39 -12.13 -22.65
N ASP A 176 23.34 -12.78 -22.18
CA ASP A 176 22.51 -13.77 -22.87
C ASP A 176 21.59 -13.17 -23.95
N GLY A 177 21.37 -11.85 -23.90
CA GLY A 177 21.28 -11.05 -25.12
C GLY A 177 20.07 -11.18 -26.04
N ASP A 178 18.87 -11.51 -25.54
CA ASP A 178 17.65 -10.96 -26.17
C ASP A 178 16.47 -10.83 -25.20
N ALA A 179 15.59 -9.85 -25.46
CA ALA A 179 14.39 -9.63 -24.66
C ALA A 179 13.25 -10.58 -25.08
N VAL A 180 12.53 -11.13 -24.10
CA VAL A 180 11.45 -12.09 -24.33
C VAL A 180 10.15 -11.35 -24.60
N ARG A 181 9.50 -11.62 -25.74
CA ARG A 181 8.14 -11.12 -26.01
C ARG A 181 7.14 -11.84 -25.10
N ILE A 182 6.45 -11.10 -24.24
CA ILE A 182 5.49 -11.65 -23.26
C ILE A 182 4.02 -11.44 -23.64
N SER A 183 3.73 -10.51 -24.57
CA SER A 183 2.39 -10.38 -25.16
C SER A 183 2.20 -11.35 -26.32
N GLY A 184 1.07 -12.04 -26.33
CA GLY A 184 0.60 -12.87 -27.44
C GLY A 184 0.10 -12.00 -28.58
N ASN A 185 -1.06 -12.31 -29.17
CA ASN A 185 -1.56 -11.61 -30.35
C ASN A 185 -2.20 -10.23 -30.05
N VAL A 186 -2.07 -9.73 -28.81
CA VAL A 186 -2.45 -8.35 -28.45
C VAL A 186 -1.49 -7.35 -29.14
N ALA A 187 -2.03 -6.51 -30.02
CA ALA A 187 -1.31 -5.42 -30.69
C ALA A 187 -2.27 -4.34 -31.22
N PRO A 188 -1.88 -3.05 -31.18
CA PRO A 188 -0.71 -2.51 -30.47
C PRO A 188 -0.88 -2.64 -28.95
N ALA A 189 0.21 -2.87 -28.25
CA ALA A 189 0.30 -2.93 -26.78
C ALA A 189 1.15 -1.78 -26.20
N SER A 190 0.95 -1.48 -24.91
CA SER A 190 1.68 -0.46 -24.16
C SER A 190 1.75 -0.80 -22.67
N THR A 191 2.86 -0.46 -22.03
CA THR A 191 3.17 -0.72 -20.62
C THR A 191 2.05 -0.27 -19.67
N GLY A 192 1.69 -1.13 -18.71
CA GLY A 192 0.78 -0.81 -17.60
C GLY A 192 1.51 -0.79 -16.25
N GLY A 193 2.18 -1.89 -15.91
CA GLY A 193 2.96 -2.03 -14.68
C GLY A 193 3.62 -3.40 -14.56
N LEU A 194 4.56 -3.53 -13.61
CA LEU A 194 5.27 -4.78 -13.31
C LEU A 194 5.47 -4.87 -11.79
N ALA A 195 5.11 -5.99 -11.19
CA ALA A 195 5.33 -6.28 -9.77
C ALA A 195 5.88 -7.69 -9.58
N TRP A 196 6.55 -7.93 -8.45
CA TRP A 196 7.19 -9.20 -8.09
C TRP A 196 6.61 -9.72 -6.77
N SER A 197 6.30 -11.03 -6.69
CA SER A 197 5.66 -11.68 -5.54
C SER A 197 6.60 -12.49 -4.63
N GLY A 198 7.91 -12.23 -4.69
CA GLY A 198 8.92 -13.15 -4.12
C GLY A 198 9.05 -14.49 -4.86
N THR A 199 8.23 -14.71 -5.89
CA THR A 199 8.06 -16.02 -6.57
C THR A 199 7.75 -15.92 -8.07
N SER A 200 7.11 -14.84 -8.53
CA SER A 200 6.76 -14.61 -9.93
C SER A 200 6.65 -13.12 -10.23
N TYR A 201 6.82 -12.73 -11.49
CA TYR A 201 6.47 -11.37 -11.94
C TYR A 201 5.04 -11.35 -12.49
N ALA A 202 4.23 -10.37 -12.06
CA ALA A 202 2.98 -9.99 -12.72
C ALA A 202 3.24 -8.82 -13.68
N ALA A 203 3.32 -9.10 -14.98
CA ALA A 203 3.45 -8.09 -16.01
C ALA A 203 2.06 -7.68 -16.53
N VAL A 204 1.69 -6.40 -16.35
CA VAL A 204 0.40 -5.83 -16.74
C VAL A 204 0.59 -4.83 -17.89
N TYR A 205 -0.28 -4.91 -18.89
CA TYR A 205 -0.22 -4.05 -20.06
C TYR A 205 -1.59 -3.76 -20.65
N SER A 206 -1.71 -2.60 -21.27
CA SER A 206 -2.84 -2.28 -22.14
C SER A 206 -2.56 -2.79 -23.55
N GLY A 207 -3.60 -3.17 -24.30
CA GLY A 207 -3.44 -3.39 -25.73
C GLY A 207 -4.73 -3.72 -26.45
N ASN A 208 -4.65 -3.78 -27.78
CA ASN A 208 -5.80 -3.97 -28.65
C ASN A 208 -5.92 -5.40 -29.20
N GLN A 209 -7.15 -5.87 -29.38
CA GLN A 209 -7.50 -6.98 -30.28
C GLN A 209 -8.83 -6.71 -31.01
N GLN A 210 -9.83 -6.20 -30.29
CA GLN A 210 -11.15 -5.79 -30.83
C GLN A 210 -11.67 -4.54 -30.09
N GLY A 211 -10.77 -3.61 -29.78
CA GLY A 211 -10.92 -2.63 -28.69
C GLY A 211 -9.76 -2.78 -27.70
N PHE A 212 -9.51 -1.74 -26.90
CA PHE A 212 -8.44 -1.75 -25.90
C PHE A 212 -8.87 -2.48 -24.63
N SER A 213 -7.96 -3.24 -24.04
CA SER A 213 -8.17 -3.92 -22.76
C SER A 213 -6.88 -4.03 -21.98
N VAL A 214 -7.00 -4.22 -20.67
CA VAL A 214 -5.88 -4.56 -19.80
C VAL A 214 -5.70 -6.07 -19.81
N PHE A 215 -4.46 -6.52 -19.95
CA PHE A 215 -4.02 -7.90 -19.96
C PHE A 215 -2.94 -8.11 -18.90
N ARG A 216 -2.75 -9.36 -18.49
CA ARG A 216 -1.58 -9.79 -17.72
C ARG A 216 -0.93 -11.03 -18.31
N THR A 217 0.38 -11.12 -18.11
CA THR A 217 1.16 -12.34 -18.27
C THR A 217 1.99 -12.54 -17.01
N MET A 218 1.91 -13.73 -16.41
CA MET A 218 2.75 -14.10 -15.28
C MET A 218 4.08 -14.65 -15.79
N LEU A 219 5.20 -14.30 -15.17
CA LEU A 219 6.54 -14.76 -15.54
C LEU A 219 7.24 -15.45 -14.35
N ASP A 220 8.10 -16.43 -14.65
CA ASP A 220 9.00 -17.06 -13.69
C ASP A 220 10.22 -16.16 -13.37
N PRO A 221 11.07 -16.52 -12.39
CA PRO A 221 12.34 -15.85 -12.09
C PRO A 221 13.18 -15.44 -13.31
N ALA A 222 13.26 -16.30 -14.34
CA ALA A 222 14.10 -16.08 -15.49
C ALA A 222 13.45 -15.20 -16.58
N GLY A 223 12.13 -14.96 -16.48
CA GLY A 223 11.32 -14.23 -17.46
C GLY A 223 10.50 -15.12 -18.39
N ASN A 224 10.43 -16.44 -18.16
CA ASN A 224 9.61 -17.33 -18.97
C ASN A 224 8.12 -17.19 -18.63
N VAL A 225 7.26 -17.26 -19.64
CA VAL A 225 5.80 -17.15 -19.45
C VAL A 225 5.24 -18.37 -18.69
N LEU A 226 4.65 -18.11 -17.53
CA LEU A 226 3.96 -19.12 -16.72
C LEU A 226 2.55 -19.40 -17.25
N PRO A 227 2.05 -20.66 -17.19
CA PRO A 227 0.66 -20.98 -17.49
C PRO A 227 -0.32 -20.19 -16.59
N PRO A 228 -1.48 -19.73 -17.11
CA PRO A 228 -2.02 -19.96 -18.46
C PRO A 228 -1.46 -19.04 -19.56
N GLY A 229 -0.54 -18.13 -19.23
CA GLY A 229 -0.02 -17.10 -20.14
C GLY A 229 -0.89 -15.84 -20.19
N GLU A 230 -0.86 -15.16 -21.34
CA GLU A 230 -1.63 -13.94 -21.61
C GLU A 230 -3.13 -14.13 -21.34
N GLY A 231 -3.69 -13.29 -20.47
CA GLY A 231 -5.13 -13.26 -20.19
C GLY A 231 -5.64 -11.84 -19.93
N SER A 232 -6.86 -11.54 -20.41
CA SER A 232 -7.49 -10.23 -20.20
C SER A 232 -8.02 -10.09 -18.77
N LEU A 233 -7.72 -8.95 -18.14
CA LEU A 233 -8.30 -8.53 -16.87
C LEU A 233 -9.55 -7.65 -17.06
N THR A 234 -9.87 -7.21 -18.28
CA THR A 234 -11.06 -6.39 -18.59
C THR A 234 -11.95 -7.01 -19.69
N PRO A 235 -12.28 -8.31 -19.65
CA PRO A 235 -12.98 -8.97 -20.74
C PRO A 235 -14.42 -8.44 -20.90
N GLY A 236 -14.76 -7.95 -22.10
CA GLY A 236 -16.11 -7.49 -22.44
C GLY A 236 -16.49 -6.11 -21.90
N ASN A 237 -15.53 -5.35 -21.37
CA ASN A 237 -15.73 -3.96 -20.96
C ASN A 237 -15.70 -2.99 -22.15
N GLY A 238 -15.69 -1.68 -21.87
CA GLY A 238 -15.30 -0.68 -22.88
C GLY A 238 -13.80 -0.74 -23.19
N ASP A 239 -13.29 0.26 -23.94
CA ASP A 239 -11.82 0.43 -23.98
C ASP A 239 -11.32 0.65 -22.55
N ALA A 240 -10.31 -0.13 -22.16
CA ALA A 240 -9.66 -0.06 -20.85
C ALA A 240 -8.14 0.01 -21.03
N SER A 241 -7.48 0.80 -20.19
CA SER A 241 -6.04 1.08 -20.30
C SER A 241 -5.40 1.53 -18.98
N GLY A 242 -4.07 1.65 -18.96
CA GLY A 242 -3.27 1.75 -17.73
C GLY A 242 -2.94 0.38 -17.19
N GLY A 243 -3.07 0.21 -15.86
CA GLY A 243 -2.72 -1.01 -15.14
C GLY A 243 -1.45 -0.95 -14.27
N PRO A 244 -1.07 0.15 -13.60
CA PRO A 244 -0.06 0.06 -12.55
C PRO A 244 -0.54 -0.91 -11.46
N ILE A 245 0.42 -1.69 -10.96
CA ILE A 245 0.23 -2.84 -10.09
C ILE A 245 1.29 -2.83 -8.99
N VAL A 246 0.90 -3.18 -7.77
CA VAL A 246 1.78 -3.29 -6.61
C VAL A 246 1.54 -4.62 -5.88
N TRP A 247 2.58 -5.24 -5.35
CA TRP A 247 2.49 -6.40 -4.46
C TRP A 247 2.42 -5.92 -3.00
N VAL A 248 1.62 -6.59 -2.16
CA VAL A 248 1.43 -6.22 -0.74
C VAL A 248 1.69 -7.37 0.24
N GLY A 249 2.50 -8.34 -0.16
CA GLY A 249 2.94 -9.48 0.69
C GLY A 249 2.25 -10.80 0.35
N ASP A 250 0.94 -10.80 0.09
CA ASP A 250 0.17 -12.01 -0.26
C ASP A 250 -0.67 -11.90 -1.55
N ARG A 251 -0.86 -10.68 -2.07
CA ARG A 251 -1.67 -10.37 -3.25
C ARG A 251 -1.17 -9.12 -3.98
N TYR A 252 -1.67 -8.90 -5.18
CA TYR A 252 -1.47 -7.65 -5.91
C TYR A 252 -2.69 -6.74 -5.80
N GLY A 253 -2.47 -5.42 -5.72
CA GLY A 253 -3.47 -4.40 -6.04
C GLY A 253 -3.20 -3.79 -7.41
N MET A 254 -4.23 -3.61 -8.23
CA MET A 254 -4.11 -3.04 -9.59
C MET A 254 -5.24 -2.05 -9.89
N VAL A 255 -4.91 -0.93 -10.53
CA VAL A 255 -5.86 0.13 -10.91
C VAL A 255 -5.76 0.46 -12.40
N TRP A 256 -6.86 0.83 -13.05
CA TRP A 256 -6.91 1.16 -14.48
C TRP A 256 -8.04 2.15 -14.81
N GLN A 257 -8.02 2.73 -16.01
CA GLN A 257 -9.09 3.56 -16.55
C GLN A 257 -9.92 2.76 -17.56
N ASP A 258 -11.26 2.87 -17.49
CA ASP A 258 -12.19 2.00 -18.22
C ASP A 258 -13.43 2.78 -18.65
N ARG A 259 -13.86 2.68 -19.92
CA ARG A 259 -15.06 3.37 -20.42
C ARG A 259 -16.35 2.54 -20.38
N ARG A 260 -16.42 1.43 -19.62
CA ARG A 260 -17.63 0.58 -19.51
C ARG A 260 -18.92 1.33 -19.13
N THR A 261 -18.81 2.48 -18.46
CA THR A 261 -19.91 3.37 -18.05
C THR A 261 -20.14 4.55 -19.01
N GLY A 262 -19.38 4.63 -20.12
CA GLY A 262 -19.53 5.63 -21.18
C GLY A 262 -18.30 6.52 -21.33
N ALA A 263 -17.99 7.30 -20.31
CA ALA A 263 -16.72 8.01 -20.18
C ALA A 263 -15.67 7.12 -19.47
N TYR A 264 -14.38 7.39 -19.65
CA TYR A 264 -13.33 6.79 -18.84
C TYR A 264 -13.52 7.15 -17.36
N GLN A 265 -13.57 6.12 -16.51
CA GLN A 265 -13.60 6.22 -15.06
C GLN A 265 -12.55 5.28 -14.47
N ILE A 266 -12.10 5.53 -13.24
CA ILE A 266 -11.07 4.70 -12.59
C ILE A 266 -11.70 3.48 -11.88
N TYR A 267 -11.08 2.32 -12.05
CA TYR A 267 -11.44 1.06 -11.41
C TYR A 267 -10.22 0.36 -10.78
N PHE A 268 -10.45 -0.38 -9.70
CA PHE A 268 -9.45 -1.14 -8.95
C PHE A 268 -9.85 -2.61 -8.81
N THR A 269 -8.88 -3.52 -8.65
CA THR A 269 -9.09 -4.93 -8.33
C THR A 269 -7.91 -5.50 -7.53
N LEU A 270 -8.18 -6.56 -6.77
CA LEU A 270 -7.13 -7.39 -6.17
C LEU A 270 -6.89 -8.61 -7.06
N LEU A 271 -5.62 -9.00 -7.25
CA LEU A 271 -5.23 -10.24 -7.92
C LEU A 271 -4.51 -11.16 -6.94
N ASP A 272 -4.77 -12.47 -7.00
CA ASP A 272 -4.02 -13.48 -6.28
C ASP A 272 -2.55 -13.56 -6.75
N ALA A 273 -1.71 -14.32 -6.04
CA ALA A 273 -0.31 -14.56 -6.42
C ALA A 273 -0.11 -15.14 -7.84
N SER A 274 -1.16 -15.70 -8.45
CA SER A 274 -1.19 -16.23 -9.82
C SER A 274 -1.81 -15.27 -10.84
N GLY A 275 -2.06 -14.01 -10.46
CA GLY A 275 -2.60 -12.96 -11.32
C GLY A 275 -4.10 -13.09 -11.66
N ASN A 276 -4.88 -13.90 -10.94
CA ASN A 276 -6.33 -14.01 -11.12
C ASN A 276 -7.08 -13.08 -10.17
N LYS A 277 -8.23 -12.53 -10.59
CA LYS A 277 -9.03 -11.65 -9.73
C LYS A 277 -9.54 -12.39 -8.50
N VAL A 278 -9.34 -11.78 -7.33
CA VAL A 278 -9.90 -12.24 -6.05
C VAL A 278 -11.43 -12.08 -6.06
N GLU A 279 -12.13 -12.89 -5.26
CA GLU A 279 -13.58 -12.80 -5.11
C GLU A 279 -14.03 -11.39 -4.65
N GLY A 280 -15.20 -10.96 -5.13
CA GLY A 280 -15.73 -9.61 -4.92
C GLY A 280 -15.50 -8.66 -6.10
N GLY A 281 -14.59 -8.97 -7.03
CA GLY A 281 -14.49 -8.30 -8.33
C GLY A 281 -14.09 -6.82 -8.29
N ASP A 282 -14.43 -6.09 -9.37
CA ASP A 282 -13.96 -4.72 -9.58
C ASP A 282 -14.57 -3.71 -8.59
N ARG A 283 -13.79 -2.72 -8.17
CA ARG A 283 -14.22 -1.53 -7.44
C ARG A 283 -14.23 -0.35 -8.41
N GLN A 284 -15.32 0.39 -8.50
CA GLN A 284 -15.34 1.66 -9.22
C GLN A 284 -14.88 2.76 -8.26
N LEU A 285 -13.73 3.40 -8.54
CA LEU A 285 -13.21 4.48 -7.70
C LEU A 285 -13.84 5.83 -8.06
N THR A 286 -14.25 6.01 -9.31
CA THR A 286 -14.78 7.29 -9.81
C THR A 286 -16.12 7.12 -10.51
N ASN A 287 -17.07 8.02 -10.23
CA ASN A 287 -18.35 8.13 -10.93
C ASN A 287 -18.70 9.61 -11.15
N ALA A 288 -17.89 10.28 -11.96
CA ALA A 288 -17.91 11.73 -12.18
C ALA A 288 -18.18 12.08 -13.67
N PRO A 289 -18.69 13.30 -13.96
CA PRO A 289 -18.72 13.83 -15.32
C PRO A 289 -17.32 13.95 -15.94
N GLY A 290 -17.23 13.90 -17.28
CA GLY A 290 -15.95 14.01 -17.99
C GLY A 290 -15.09 12.75 -17.88
N PHE A 291 -13.80 12.86 -18.23
CA PHE A 291 -12.85 11.76 -18.14
C PHE A 291 -12.03 11.76 -16.85
N SER A 292 -11.89 10.58 -16.23
CA SER A 292 -10.92 10.29 -15.18
C SER A 292 -9.87 9.33 -15.76
N VAL A 293 -8.63 9.78 -15.88
CA VAL A 293 -7.56 9.11 -16.66
C VAL A 293 -6.17 9.30 -16.05
N ASN A 294 -5.15 8.65 -16.65
CA ASN A 294 -3.73 8.68 -16.25
C ASN A 294 -3.55 8.39 -14.75
N VAL A 295 -4.10 7.27 -14.31
CA VAL A 295 -4.03 6.82 -12.92
C VAL A 295 -2.66 6.22 -12.57
N ALA A 296 -2.12 6.65 -11.43
CA ALA A 296 -0.98 6.07 -10.74
C ALA A 296 -1.44 5.41 -9.41
N LEU A 297 -0.59 4.54 -8.85
CA LEU A 297 -0.90 3.75 -7.66
C LEU A 297 0.34 3.66 -6.76
N THR A 298 0.14 3.78 -5.46
CA THR A 298 1.15 3.44 -4.45
C THR A 298 0.52 2.63 -3.30
N TRP A 299 1.38 2.02 -2.49
CA TRP A 299 1.04 1.28 -1.27
C TRP A 299 1.87 1.87 -0.13
N ASN A 300 1.23 2.27 0.97
CA ASN A 300 1.88 2.96 2.09
C ASN A 300 2.20 2.07 3.30
N GLY A 301 2.13 0.75 3.14
CA GLY A 301 2.26 -0.23 4.23
C GLY A 301 0.92 -0.70 4.82
N ALA A 302 -0.17 0.06 4.65
CA ALA A 302 -1.49 -0.28 5.19
C ALA A 302 -2.66 -0.09 4.19
N GLU A 303 -2.51 0.81 3.23
CA GLU A 303 -3.55 1.26 2.31
C GLU A 303 -3.02 1.43 0.88
N PHE A 304 -3.90 1.18 -0.09
CA PHE A 304 -3.68 1.55 -1.48
C PHE A 304 -4.10 3.00 -1.69
N VAL A 305 -3.25 3.79 -2.37
CA VAL A 305 -3.59 5.16 -2.77
C VAL A 305 -3.51 5.27 -4.28
N ALA A 306 -4.68 5.44 -4.91
CA ALA A 306 -4.79 5.72 -6.34
C ALA A 306 -4.91 7.22 -6.57
N VAL A 307 -4.15 7.77 -7.53
CA VAL A 307 -4.15 9.20 -7.90
C VAL A 307 -4.31 9.33 -9.41
N TRP A 308 -5.20 10.21 -9.89
CA TRP A 308 -5.52 10.34 -11.32
C TRP A 308 -5.82 11.79 -11.71
N GLN A 309 -5.79 12.11 -13.01
CA GLN A 309 -6.27 13.40 -13.53
C GLN A 309 -7.75 13.30 -13.92
N ASP A 310 -8.54 14.32 -13.57
CA ASP A 310 -10.00 14.28 -13.63
C ASP A 310 -10.61 15.56 -14.22
N GLU A 311 -11.44 15.38 -15.25
CA GLU A 311 -12.03 16.46 -16.05
C GLU A 311 -13.36 16.99 -15.47
N ARG A 312 -13.85 16.50 -14.32
CA ARG A 312 -15.22 16.79 -13.83
C ARG A 312 -15.57 18.26 -13.63
N ASN A 313 -14.56 19.13 -13.64
CA ASN A 313 -14.67 20.58 -13.45
C ASN A 313 -14.29 21.40 -14.71
N GLY A 314 -13.99 20.75 -15.85
CA GLY A 314 -13.73 21.39 -17.15
C GLY A 314 -12.25 21.64 -17.50
N LEU A 315 -11.35 21.54 -16.53
CA LEU A 315 -9.90 21.34 -16.71
C LEU A 315 -9.47 20.15 -15.86
N PHE A 316 -8.40 19.46 -16.26
CA PHE A 316 -7.88 18.34 -15.49
C PHE A 316 -7.35 18.82 -14.14
N ASN A 317 -7.86 18.19 -13.09
CA ASN A 317 -7.42 18.36 -11.72
C ASN A 317 -7.05 17.00 -11.14
N LEU A 318 -6.11 16.98 -10.19
CA LEU A 318 -5.75 15.72 -9.55
C LEU A 318 -6.75 15.37 -8.47
N TYR A 319 -7.17 14.10 -8.46
CA TYR A 319 -7.96 13.50 -7.40
C TYR A 319 -7.31 12.21 -6.94
N ALA A 320 -7.61 11.82 -5.70
CA ALA A 320 -7.14 10.59 -5.11
C ALA A 320 -8.24 9.83 -4.35
N GLN A 321 -8.02 8.53 -4.17
CA GLN A 321 -8.87 7.63 -3.39
C GLN A 321 -7.98 6.69 -2.59
N ARG A 322 -8.22 6.63 -1.28
CA ARG A 322 -7.65 5.62 -0.39
C ARG A 322 -8.53 4.37 -0.40
N LEU A 323 -7.90 3.20 -0.31
CA LEU A 323 -8.54 1.91 -0.06
C LEU A 323 -7.79 1.13 1.01
N ASP A 324 -8.52 0.38 1.84
CA ASP A 324 -7.89 -0.57 2.76
C ASP A 324 -7.27 -1.77 2.02
N ILE A 325 -6.51 -2.60 2.73
CA ILE A 325 -5.90 -3.83 2.20
C ILE A 325 -6.94 -4.83 1.62
N GLY A 326 -8.23 -4.70 1.98
CA GLY A 326 -9.36 -5.48 1.46
C GLY A 326 -10.05 -4.86 0.23
N ALA A 327 -9.53 -3.73 -0.28
CA ALA A 327 -10.12 -2.94 -1.36
C ALA A 327 -11.51 -2.36 -1.06
N ASN A 328 -11.78 -1.99 0.19
CA ASN A 328 -12.91 -1.13 0.56
C ASN A 328 -12.51 0.34 0.41
N LEU A 329 -13.44 1.21 -0.01
CA LEU A 329 -13.16 2.64 -0.19
C LEU A 329 -13.08 3.35 1.17
N LEU A 330 -12.00 4.10 1.40
CA LEU A 330 -11.79 4.91 2.59
C LEU A 330 -12.04 6.38 2.25
N GLY A 331 -13.22 6.88 2.62
CA GLY A 331 -13.67 8.23 2.29
C GLY A 331 -14.08 8.42 0.82
N ASP A 332 -14.45 9.65 0.47
CA ASP A 332 -14.78 10.07 -0.89
C ASP A 332 -13.52 10.41 -1.72
N ASN A 333 -13.69 10.71 -3.02
CA ASN A 333 -12.59 11.20 -3.87
C ASN A 333 -12.09 12.57 -3.38
N THR A 334 -10.87 12.64 -2.83
CA THR A 334 -10.25 13.89 -2.37
C THR A 334 -9.58 14.63 -3.54
N PRO A 335 -9.86 15.92 -3.77
CA PRO A 335 -9.09 16.75 -4.72
C PRO A 335 -7.71 17.07 -4.13
N LEU A 336 -6.65 16.87 -4.92
CA LEU A 336 -5.27 17.24 -4.55
C LEU A 336 -4.83 18.58 -5.14
N THR A 337 -5.52 19.11 -6.16
CA THR A 337 -5.23 20.42 -6.78
C THR A 337 -6.39 21.40 -6.65
N GLU A 338 -6.09 22.70 -6.72
CA GLU A 338 -7.10 23.77 -6.72
C GLU A 338 -7.99 23.71 -7.98
N VAL A 339 -9.18 23.15 -7.78
CA VAL A 339 -10.18 22.82 -8.81
C VAL A 339 -10.50 23.93 -9.82
N PHE A 340 -10.41 25.21 -9.41
CA PHE A 340 -10.72 26.37 -10.24
C PHE A 340 -9.55 27.36 -10.41
N SER A 341 -8.31 26.88 -10.25
CA SER A 341 -7.08 27.67 -10.41
C SER A 341 -6.85 28.20 -11.85
N GLY A 342 -7.51 27.61 -12.85
CA GLY A 342 -7.22 27.87 -14.26
C GLY A 342 -5.94 27.20 -14.78
N ILE A 343 -5.34 26.34 -13.96
CA ILE A 343 -4.20 25.49 -14.31
C ILE A 343 -4.73 24.08 -14.63
N ASP A 344 -4.27 23.51 -15.74
CA ASP A 344 -4.56 22.14 -16.17
C ASP A 344 -3.47 21.21 -15.61
N ASN A 345 -3.85 20.10 -14.98
CA ASN A 345 -2.94 19.25 -14.19
C ASN A 345 -2.96 17.81 -14.73
N GLU A 346 -1.90 17.43 -15.43
CA GLU A 346 -1.82 16.17 -16.19
C GLU A 346 -0.73 15.22 -15.68
N GLY A 347 -0.97 13.91 -15.86
CA GLY A 347 0.02 12.85 -15.71
C GLY A 347 0.65 12.78 -14.32
N PRO A 348 -0.14 12.48 -13.27
CA PRO A 348 0.39 12.30 -11.92
C PRO A 348 1.26 11.05 -11.80
N SER A 349 2.24 11.13 -10.92
CA SER A 349 3.00 10.03 -10.32
C SER A 349 2.94 10.19 -8.80
N VAL A 350 2.94 9.09 -8.06
CA VAL A 350 2.81 9.09 -6.60
C VAL A 350 3.72 8.06 -5.96
N ALA A 351 4.36 8.43 -4.86
CA ALA A 351 5.12 7.52 -4.00
C ALA A 351 4.81 7.80 -2.53
N ALA A 352 4.38 6.77 -1.80
CA ALA A 352 4.39 6.78 -0.34
C ALA A 352 5.82 6.65 0.20
N GLY A 353 6.05 7.15 1.41
CA GLY A 353 7.33 7.06 2.10
C GLY A 353 7.46 8.04 3.26
N GLY A 354 8.28 7.69 4.25
CA GLY A 354 8.45 8.47 5.47
C GLY A 354 7.10 8.75 6.17
N PRO A 355 6.81 10.00 6.56
CA PRO A 355 5.57 10.37 7.25
C PRO A 355 4.36 10.55 6.31
N GLY A 356 4.44 10.23 5.01
CA GLY A 356 3.37 10.54 4.06
C GLY A 356 3.58 10.05 2.64
N MET A 357 3.35 10.93 1.67
CA MET A 357 3.53 10.65 0.24
C MET A 357 3.86 11.92 -0.56
N ALA A 358 4.59 11.76 -1.66
CA ALA A 358 4.77 12.78 -2.68
C ALA A 358 3.88 12.49 -3.89
N VAL A 359 3.23 13.54 -4.43
CA VAL A 359 2.58 13.50 -5.75
C VAL A 359 3.30 14.49 -6.66
N ALA A 360 3.79 14.02 -7.81
CA ALA A 360 4.45 14.83 -8.83
C ALA A 360 3.63 14.79 -10.12
N TRP A 361 3.46 15.92 -10.79
CA TRP A 361 2.61 16.04 -11.98
C TRP A 361 3.08 17.14 -12.93
N THR A 362 2.42 17.22 -14.09
CA THR A 362 2.69 18.27 -15.08
C THR A 362 1.60 19.32 -15.01
N ALA A 363 1.93 20.55 -14.60
CA ALA A 363 1.00 21.67 -14.50
C ALA A 363 1.13 22.60 -15.73
N ASN A 364 0.01 23.06 -16.28
CA ASN A 364 -0.04 23.85 -17.52
C ASN A 364 -0.99 25.05 -17.37
N ASN A 365 -0.47 26.27 -17.52
CA ASN A 365 -1.27 27.51 -17.42
C ASN A 365 -1.68 28.09 -18.79
N GLY A 366 -1.51 27.32 -19.87
CA GLY A 366 -1.75 27.73 -21.26
C GLY A 366 -0.58 28.46 -21.93
N PHE A 367 0.45 28.86 -21.17
CA PHE A 367 1.64 29.55 -21.68
C PHE A 367 2.97 28.88 -21.27
N GLN A 368 2.97 28.24 -20.10
CA GLN A 368 4.12 27.59 -19.47
C GLN A 368 3.71 26.20 -18.96
N ARG A 369 4.67 25.27 -18.99
CA ARG A 369 4.48 23.87 -18.57
C ARG A 369 5.50 23.48 -17.50
N PHE A 370 5.01 23.30 -16.28
CA PHE A 370 5.80 23.06 -15.08
C PHE A 370 5.79 21.58 -14.72
N ILE A 371 6.90 21.06 -14.18
CA ILE A 371 6.86 19.89 -13.32
C ILE A 371 6.64 20.40 -11.90
N ARG A 372 5.56 19.96 -11.27
CA ARG A 372 5.16 20.37 -9.93
C ARG A 372 5.12 19.15 -9.02
N VAL A 373 5.47 19.33 -7.76
CA VAL A 373 5.37 18.30 -6.72
C VAL A 373 4.76 18.90 -5.45
N GLN A 374 4.02 18.09 -4.71
CA GLN A 374 3.51 18.45 -3.39
C GLN A 374 3.48 17.19 -2.50
N LEU A 375 3.79 17.38 -1.22
CA LEU A 375 3.72 16.32 -0.21
C LEU A 375 2.40 16.37 0.54
N PHE A 376 1.87 15.20 0.86
CA PHE A 376 0.61 14.98 1.56
C PHE A 376 0.81 14.01 2.72
N HIS A 377 0.06 14.20 3.79
CA HIS A 377 -0.06 13.22 4.88
C HIS A 377 -0.83 11.97 4.40
N PRO A 378 -0.78 10.83 5.13
CA PRO A 378 -1.45 9.59 4.73
C PRO A 378 -2.97 9.73 4.55
N ASP A 379 -3.59 10.74 5.17
CA ASP A 379 -5.01 11.03 5.04
C ASP A 379 -5.39 11.89 3.81
N LEU A 380 -4.41 12.22 2.96
CA LEU A 380 -4.49 13.12 1.79
C LEU A 380 -4.60 14.62 2.13
N THR A 381 -4.36 15.04 3.37
CA THR A 381 -4.20 16.48 3.68
C THR A 381 -2.83 17.00 3.24
N PRO A 382 -2.71 18.24 2.71
CA PRO A 382 -1.41 18.80 2.31
C PRO A 382 -0.43 18.94 3.48
N ALA A 383 0.77 18.38 3.34
CA ALA A 383 1.88 18.51 4.28
C ALA A 383 2.86 19.64 3.91
N SER A 384 2.72 20.22 2.72
CA SER A 384 3.61 21.24 2.15
C SER A 384 2.88 22.13 1.14
N ASP A 385 3.45 23.30 0.83
CA ASP A 385 3.05 24.10 -0.34
C ASP A 385 3.52 23.41 -1.65
N PRO A 386 2.83 23.59 -2.79
CA PRO A 386 3.27 23.03 -4.07
C PRO A 386 4.58 23.67 -4.57
N VAL A 387 5.53 22.83 -4.98
CA VAL A 387 6.86 23.24 -5.47
C VAL A 387 6.96 23.04 -6.98
N ASP A 388 7.26 24.11 -7.72
CA ASP A 388 7.61 24.03 -9.15
C ASP A 388 9.10 23.70 -9.31
N LEU A 389 9.40 22.56 -9.94
CA LEU A 389 10.77 22.07 -10.19
C LEU A 389 11.34 22.56 -11.54
N THR A 390 10.51 23.18 -12.38
CA THR A 390 10.94 23.81 -13.64
C THR A 390 10.46 25.25 -13.76
N ASP A 391 11.17 26.03 -14.57
CA ASP A 391 10.87 27.44 -14.87
C ASP A 391 9.66 27.65 -15.80
N GLY A 392 9.07 26.57 -16.32
CA GLY A 392 7.92 26.57 -17.22
C GLY A 392 8.22 26.97 -18.68
N PHE A 393 9.47 27.31 -19.04
CA PHE A 393 9.82 27.78 -20.39
C PHE A 393 10.20 26.65 -21.36
N THR A 394 10.34 25.41 -20.89
CA THR A 394 10.66 24.23 -21.70
C THR A 394 9.63 23.11 -21.47
N ASP A 395 9.31 22.33 -22.51
CA ASP A 395 8.28 21.27 -22.52
C ASP A 395 8.76 20.01 -21.77
N SER A 396 8.89 20.16 -20.45
CA SER A 396 9.08 19.09 -19.46
C SER A 396 7.78 18.33 -19.24
N VAL A 397 7.84 16.99 -19.24
CA VAL A 397 6.67 16.09 -19.16
C VAL A 397 6.98 14.76 -18.48
N PHE A 398 5.90 14.06 -18.11
CA PHE A 398 5.92 12.70 -17.58
C PHE A 398 6.87 12.55 -16.39
N PRO A 399 6.58 13.27 -15.28
CA PRO A 399 7.33 13.07 -14.05
C PRO A 399 7.08 11.67 -13.49
N THR A 400 8.12 11.14 -12.84
CA THR A 400 8.05 10.00 -11.94
C THR A 400 8.64 10.43 -10.60
N VAL A 401 8.06 9.97 -9.50
CA VAL A 401 8.53 10.23 -8.14
C VAL A 401 8.71 8.92 -7.39
N VAL A 402 9.80 8.82 -6.62
CA VAL A 402 10.05 7.72 -5.69
C VAL A 402 10.53 8.27 -4.36
N TRP A 403 10.22 7.57 -3.27
CA TRP A 403 10.85 7.81 -1.98
C TRP A 403 12.11 6.94 -1.85
N ASN A 404 13.15 7.48 -1.23
CA ASN A 404 14.46 6.84 -1.13
C ASN A 404 15.09 7.16 0.24
N ARG A 405 14.80 6.29 1.23
CA ARG A 405 15.28 6.30 2.64
C ARG A 405 14.87 7.49 3.53
N ASP A 406 15.02 8.72 3.05
CA ASP A 406 14.74 9.96 3.81
C ASP A 406 14.37 11.16 2.90
N ARG A 407 14.13 10.91 1.60
CA ARG A 407 13.92 11.96 0.59
C ARG A 407 13.08 11.48 -0.59
N PHE A 408 12.39 12.40 -1.24
CA PHE A 408 11.68 12.16 -2.49
C PHE A 408 12.52 12.60 -3.69
N VAL A 409 12.75 11.66 -4.62
CA VAL A 409 13.45 11.92 -5.88
C VAL A 409 12.43 12.02 -7.01
N VAL A 410 12.41 13.15 -7.69
CA VAL A 410 11.53 13.40 -8.84
C VAL A 410 12.39 13.49 -10.11
N ALA A 411 12.06 12.68 -11.13
CA ALA A 411 12.69 12.75 -12.44
C ALA A 411 11.65 12.89 -13.56
N TRP A 412 12.03 13.50 -14.66
CA TRP A 412 11.20 13.72 -15.85
C TRP A 412 12.10 13.82 -17.08
N TYR A 413 11.51 14.02 -18.26
CA TYR A 413 12.29 14.42 -19.44
C TYR A 413 11.75 15.70 -20.07
N ASP A 414 12.64 16.46 -20.71
CA ASP A 414 12.27 17.69 -21.40
C ASP A 414 12.53 17.55 -22.90
N LYS A 415 11.50 17.77 -23.72
CA LYS A 415 11.57 17.58 -25.18
C LYS A 415 12.30 18.70 -25.92
N THR A 416 12.58 19.83 -25.25
CA THR A 416 12.96 21.11 -25.87
C THR A 416 14.21 21.74 -25.28
N ARG A 417 14.55 21.40 -24.03
CA ARG A 417 15.81 21.74 -23.39
C ARG A 417 16.97 21.05 -24.13
N SER A 418 18.15 21.65 -24.03
CA SER A 418 19.39 21.16 -24.62
C SER A 418 20.42 20.96 -23.50
N PRO A 419 20.94 19.73 -23.28
CA PRO A 419 20.57 18.49 -23.96
C PRO A 419 19.12 18.05 -23.68
N THR A 420 18.57 17.21 -24.56
CA THR A 420 17.23 16.63 -24.40
C THR A 420 17.32 15.39 -23.51
N ALA A 421 17.61 15.62 -22.23
CA ALA A 421 17.98 14.58 -21.26
C ALA A 421 16.83 14.22 -20.29
N ILE A 422 17.08 13.20 -19.46
CA ILE A 422 16.38 13.04 -18.19
C ILE A 422 16.89 14.14 -17.26
N TYR A 423 15.98 14.81 -16.58
CA TYR A 423 16.26 15.80 -15.52
C TYR A 423 15.64 15.32 -14.21
N GLY A 424 16.20 15.76 -13.09
CA GLY A 424 15.59 15.51 -11.79
C GLY A 424 16.01 16.48 -10.69
N ALA A 425 15.28 16.42 -9.59
CA ALA A 425 15.47 17.16 -8.36
C ALA A 425 15.14 16.27 -7.15
N VAL A 426 15.58 16.66 -5.96
CA VAL A 426 15.35 15.90 -4.72
C VAL A 426 14.80 16.82 -3.64
N LEU A 427 13.80 16.34 -2.91
CA LEU A 427 13.11 17.05 -1.84
C LEU A 427 13.21 16.27 -0.52
N SER A 428 13.27 16.98 0.61
CA SER A 428 13.10 16.40 1.95
C SER A 428 11.65 16.00 2.20
N GLU A 429 11.38 15.33 3.31
CA GLU A 429 10.03 14.90 3.71
C GLU A 429 9.11 16.06 4.13
N GLU A 430 9.67 17.27 4.30
CA GLU A 430 8.95 18.54 4.48
C GLU A 430 8.87 19.39 3.19
N GLY A 431 9.32 18.84 2.06
CA GLY A 431 9.25 19.49 0.74
C GLY A 431 10.36 20.49 0.44
N GLN A 432 11.44 20.55 1.24
CA GLN A 432 12.57 21.42 0.95
C GLN A 432 13.41 20.85 -0.19
N VAL A 433 13.74 21.65 -1.21
CA VAL A 433 14.57 21.21 -2.34
C VAL A 433 16.02 21.02 -1.88
N LEU A 434 16.39 19.77 -1.59
CA LEU A 434 17.74 19.34 -1.22
C LEU A 434 18.69 19.36 -2.43
N VAL A 435 18.18 18.97 -3.60
CA VAL A 435 18.92 18.99 -4.87
C VAL A 435 18.13 19.80 -5.90
N PRO A 436 18.64 20.94 -6.37
CA PRO A 436 18.01 21.68 -7.45
C PRO A 436 18.15 20.94 -8.79
N THR A 437 17.19 21.20 -9.67
CA THR A 437 17.03 20.60 -11.00
C THR A 437 18.33 20.53 -11.81
N ARG A 438 18.78 19.30 -12.09
CA ARG A 438 19.98 18.99 -12.88
C ARG A 438 19.72 17.85 -13.88
N PRO A 439 20.50 17.72 -14.97
CA PRO A 439 20.43 16.54 -15.83
C PRO A 439 20.92 15.30 -15.08
N ILE A 440 20.24 14.18 -15.31
CA ILE A 440 20.56 12.84 -14.78
C ILE A 440 21.28 12.00 -15.86
N THR A 441 20.94 12.20 -17.14
CA THR A 441 21.58 11.51 -18.28
C THR A 441 22.33 12.47 -19.19
N SER A 442 23.33 11.96 -19.92
CA SER A 442 24.22 12.75 -20.79
C SER A 442 24.16 12.34 -22.27
N PRO A 443 23.00 12.42 -22.96
CA PRO A 443 22.86 12.00 -24.36
C PRO A 443 23.54 12.92 -25.38
N GLY A 444 24.04 14.10 -24.98
CA GLY A 444 24.72 15.05 -25.87
C GLY A 444 23.77 15.63 -26.93
N SER A 445 23.95 15.23 -28.20
CA SER A 445 23.06 15.61 -29.32
C SER A 445 21.84 14.71 -29.48
N PHE A 446 21.78 13.62 -28.73
CA PHE A 446 20.72 12.62 -28.74
C PHE A 446 19.69 12.93 -27.65
N ARG A 447 18.70 12.05 -27.46
CA ARG A 447 17.55 12.29 -26.58
C ARG A 447 17.31 11.13 -25.63
N SER A 448 17.23 11.41 -24.35
CA SER A 448 16.70 10.49 -23.33
C SER A 448 15.23 10.81 -23.04
N ARG A 449 14.39 9.80 -22.77
CA ARG A 449 12.98 9.96 -22.40
C ARG A 449 12.41 8.76 -21.64
N TYR A 450 11.21 8.92 -21.09
CA TYR A 450 10.48 7.92 -20.30
C TYR A 450 11.32 7.35 -19.14
N PRO A 451 11.74 8.17 -18.17
CA PRO A 451 12.47 7.70 -17.00
C PRO A 451 11.58 6.86 -16.09
N PHE A 452 12.12 5.75 -15.62
CA PHE A 452 11.65 4.98 -14.48
C PHE A 452 12.76 5.00 -13.42
N LEU A 453 12.37 5.14 -12.15
CA LEU A 453 13.30 5.16 -11.03
C LEU A 453 13.06 3.95 -10.15
N ARG A 454 14.13 3.28 -9.72
CA ARG A 454 14.13 2.32 -8.63
C ARG A 454 14.98 2.91 -7.49
N PRO A 455 14.39 3.27 -6.33
CA PRO A 455 15.16 3.65 -5.15
C PRO A 455 15.85 2.41 -4.58
N LEU A 456 17.09 2.57 -4.12
CA LEU A 456 17.87 1.53 -3.43
C LEU A 456 18.20 1.93 -1.98
N GLY A 457 18.08 3.23 -1.64
CA GLY A 457 18.21 3.79 -0.30
C GLY A 457 19.35 4.81 -0.18
N ASP A 458 20.55 4.49 -0.66
CA ASP A 458 21.68 5.43 -0.82
C ASP A 458 21.67 6.11 -2.20
N ARG A 459 21.21 5.37 -3.21
CA ARG A 459 21.29 5.69 -4.63
C ARG A 459 19.98 5.32 -5.35
N VAL A 460 19.83 5.83 -6.57
CA VAL A 460 18.67 5.57 -7.44
C VAL A 460 19.15 4.99 -8.76
N LEU A 461 18.62 3.83 -9.11
CA LEU A 461 18.79 3.22 -10.42
C LEU A 461 17.75 3.81 -11.39
N VAL A 462 18.24 4.40 -12.46
CA VAL A 462 17.46 5.11 -13.48
C VAL A 462 17.42 4.25 -14.74
N VAL A 463 16.22 3.82 -15.16
CA VAL A 463 15.99 3.06 -16.40
C VAL A 463 15.21 3.95 -17.36
N TYR A 464 15.68 4.14 -18.59
CA TYR A 464 15.14 5.14 -19.53
C TYR A 464 15.32 4.69 -20.98
N ALA A 465 14.66 5.36 -21.92
CA ALA A 465 14.82 5.11 -23.35
C ALA A 465 15.66 6.22 -24.03
N ASP A 466 16.57 5.87 -24.94
CA ASP A 466 17.54 6.81 -25.54
C ASP A 466 17.85 6.52 -27.03
N ASP A 467 18.09 7.55 -27.85
CA ASP A 467 18.36 7.41 -29.31
C ASP A 467 19.85 7.52 -29.72
N ARG A 468 20.80 7.51 -28.76
CA ARG A 468 22.24 7.72 -29.03
C ARG A 468 22.96 6.70 -29.89
N ASP A 469 22.48 5.46 -29.93
CA ASP A 469 23.09 4.39 -30.72
C ASP A 469 22.72 4.47 -32.21
N GLN A 470 21.67 5.24 -32.54
CA GLN A 470 21.15 5.48 -33.88
C GLN A 470 20.63 4.21 -34.61
N ASN A 471 20.20 3.16 -33.89
CA ASN A 471 19.71 1.90 -34.48
C ASN A 471 18.21 1.94 -34.84
N ASP A 472 17.83 2.92 -35.69
CA ASP A 472 16.45 3.12 -36.21
C ASP A 472 15.38 3.48 -35.16
N GLY A 473 15.75 3.84 -33.92
CA GLY A 473 14.79 4.31 -32.92
C GLY A 473 15.38 4.65 -31.55
N TYR A 474 14.81 4.05 -30.51
CA TYR A 474 15.10 4.29 -29.09
C TYR A 474 15.34 2.96 -28.41
N GLU A 475 16.33 2.91 -27.52
CA GLU A 475 16.71 1.69 -26.82
C GLU A 475 16.72 1.92 -25.31
N ILE A 476 16.51 0.86 -24.52
CA ILE A 476 16.51 0.97 -23.05
C ILE A 476 17.96 1.03 -22.55
N TYR A 477 18.21 1.98 -21.66
CA TYR A 477 19.46 2.19 -20.95
C TYR A 477 19.23 2.22 -19.43
N SER A 478 20.29 1.95 -18.66
CA SER A 478 20.37 2.17 -17.22
C SER A 478 21.53 3.09 -16.83
N THR A 479 21.41 3.76 -15.69
CA THR A 479 22.53 4.34 -14.92
C THR A 479 22.14 4.48 -13.46
N MET A 480 23.09 4.45 -12.54
CA MET A 480 22.89 4.77 -11.13
C MET A 480 23.35 6.20 -10.84
N VAL A 481 22.55 6.92 -10.05
CA VAL A 481 22.91 8.23 -9.49
C VAL A 481 22.83 8.18 -7.97
N GLY A 482 23.74 8.85 -7.27
CA GLY A 482 23.70 8.96 -5.81
C GLY A 482 22.55 9.85 -5.31
N ALA A 483 22.38 9.96 -3.99
CA ALA A 483 21.40 10.84 -3.35
C ALA A 483 21.51 12.34 -3.69
N ASP A 484 22.59 12.77 -4.36
CA ASP A 484 22.79 14.11 -4.88
C ASP A 484 22.46 14.27 -6.38
N LEU A 485 22.03 13.20 -7.05
CA LEU A 485 21.81 13.07 -8.50
C LEU A 485 23.06 13.25 -9.38
N MET A 486 24.27 12.96 -8.88
CA MET A 486 25.45 12.75 -9.73
C MET A 486 25.60 11.27 -10.11
N SER A 487 26.03 11.02 -11.35
CA SER A 487 26.20 9.67 -11.92
C SER A 487 27.36 8.95 -11.25
N ILE A 488 27.08 7.76 -10.72
CA ILE A 488 28.04 6.88 -10.02
C ILE A 488 28.34 5.60 -10.80
N SER A 489 27.51 5.23 -11.78
CA SER A 489 27.79 4.16 -12.76
C SER A 489 27.93 4.74 -14.17
N PRO A 490 28.58 4.06 -15.12
CA PRO A 490 28.42 4.39 -16.54
C PRO A 490 26.95 4.24 -16.98
N GLU A 491 26.58 4.94 -18.05
CA GLU A 491 25.29 4.77 -18.74
C GLU A 491 25.36 3.53 -19.66
N GLN A 492 24.62 2.47 -19.33
CA GLN A 492 24.70 1.13 -19.96
C GLN A 492 23.48 0.81 -20.81
N ARG A 493 23.63 0.05 -21.90
CA ARG A 493 22.56 -0.34 -22.84
C ARG A 493 22.00 -1.72 -22.50
N ILE A 494 20.66 -1.86 -22.52
CA ILE A 494 19.93 -3.07 -22.12
C ILE A 494 19.31 -3.79 -23.32
N THR A 495 18.63 -3.08 -24.22
CA THR A 495 18.06 -3.65 -25.45
C THR A 495 19.03 -3.50 -26.62
N PHE A 496 18.97 -4.38 -27.63
CA PHE A 496 19.87 -4.37 -28.80
C PHE A 496 19.12 -4.57 -30.13
N ALA A 497 17.90 -4.07 -30.20
CA ALA A 497 16.97 -4.24 -31.32
C ALA A 497 16.93 -3.01 -32.24
N PRO A 498 16.55 -3.17 -33.52
CA PRO A 498 16.16 -2.04 -34.35
C PRO A 498 14.80 -1.49 -33.91
N ARG A 499 14.61 -0.17 -34.04
CA ARG A 499 13.39 0.60 -33.71
C ARG A 499 13.24 0.97 -32.22
N ASN A 500 12.03 0.94 -31.65
CA ASN A 500 11.68 1.65 -30.41
C ASN A 500 11.38 0.68 -29.25
N SER A 501 12.39 0.36 -28.45
CA SER A 501 12.22 -0.08 -27.07
C SER A 501 11.97 1.14 -26.17
N ILE A 502 10.75 1.31 -25.65
CA ILE A 502 10.34 2.50 -24.89
C ILE A 502 9.39 2.19 -23.73
N GLN A 503 9.17 3.19 -22.87
CA GLN A 503 8.27 3.14 -21.71
C GLN A 503 8.60 1.98 -20.74
N PRO A 504 9.85 1.91 -20.21
CA PRO A 504 10.22 0.89 -19.24
C PRO A 504 9.47 1.08 -17.91
N VAL A 505 9.15 -0.03 -17.26
CA VAL A 505 8.83 -0.12 -15.83
C VAL A 505 9.56 -1.32 -15.24
N ALA A 506 9.98 -1.24 -13.98
CA ALA A 506 10.89 -2.25 -13.42
C ALA A 506 10.65 -2.54 -11.93
N THR A 507 11.06 -3.74 -11.51
CA THR A 507 10.97 -4.22 -10.11
C THR A 507 12.09 -5.21 -9.84
N PHE A 508 12.45 -5.43 -8.57
CA PHE A 508 13.37 -6.49 -8.17
C PHE A 508 12.84 -7.88 -8.52
N GLY A 509 13.76 -8.84 -8.67
CA GLY A 509 13.53 -10.27 -8.82
C GLY A 509 13.91 -11.05 -7.56
N PRO A 510 14.20 -12.36 -7.70
CA PRO A 510 14.57 -13.24 -6.57
C PRO A 510 16.03 -13.16 -6.11
N ALA A 511 16.93 -12.47 -6.82
CA ALA A 511 18.35 -12.39 -6.45
C ALA A 511 18.92 -10.98 -6.72
N GLY A 512 18.30 -9.96 -6.12
CA GLY A 512 18.63 -8.54 -6.30
C GLY A 512 18.45 -7.99 -7.72
N GLU A 513 18.28 -8.85 -8.73
CA GLU A 513 18.26 -8.44 -10.14
C GLU A 513 17.01 -7.62 -10.47
N LEU A 514 17.08 -6.78 -11.50
CA LEU A 514 15.94 -5.98 -11.93
C LEU A 514 15.23 -6.61 -13.13
N GLY A 515 13.98 -7.02 -12.96
CA GLY A 515 13.06 -7.34 -14.05
C GLY A 515 12.52 -6.05 -14.69
N ILE A 516 12.58 -5.96 -16.02
CA ILE A 516 12.22 -4.77 -16.79
C ILE A 516 11.19 -5.12 -17.87
N LEU A 517 10.00 -4.53 -17.76
CA LEU A 517 8.92 -4.60 -18.74
C LEU A 517 8.92 -3.33 -19.61
N PHE A 518 8.86 -3.47 -20.93
CA PHE A 518 8.84 -2.33 -21.85
C PHE A 518 8.04 -2.65 -23.13
N ARG A 519 7.65 -1.59 -23.84
CA ARG A 519 7.03 -1.68 -25.18
C ARG A 519 8.12 -1.70 -26.24
N ASP A 520 7.95 -2.53 -27.25
CA ASP A 520 8.89 -2.71 -28.35
C ASP A 520 8.14 -2.90 -29.69
N ASP A 521 8.64 -2.31 -30.78
CA ASP A 521 8.05 -2.40 -32.13
C ASP A 521 8.96 -3.05 -33.19
N ARG A 522 10.01 -3.79 -32.77
CA ARG A 522 10.97 -4.50 -33.64
C ARG A 522 10.32 -5.52 -34.59
N GLN A 523 9.11 -5.99 -34.26
CA GLN A 523 8.36 -7.01 -35.01
C GLN A 523 7.30 -6.42 -35.96
N GLY A 524 7.28 -5.10 -36.17
CA GLY A 524 6.33 -4.42 -37.06
C GLY A 524 5.28 -3.63 -36.28
N GLU A 525 4.63 -4.30 -35.32
CA GLU A 525 3.62 -3.77 -34.40
C GLU A 525 4.16 -3.64 -32.98
N ASN A 526 3.50 -2.81 -32.15
CA ASN A 526 3.85 -2.61 -30.75
C ASN A 526 3.45 -3.84 -29.90
N HIS A 527 4.43 -4.46 -29.25
CA HIS A 527 4.25 -5.60 -28.34
C HIS A 527 4.97 -5.36 -27.01
N MET A 528 4.66 -6.18 -26.01
CA MET A 528 5.32 -6.13 -24.70
C MET A 528 6.47 -7.14 -24.61
N PHE A 529 7.60 -6.66 -24.14
CA PHE A 529 8.82 -7.42 -23.96
C PHE A 529 9.34 -7.29 -22.52
N PHE A 530 10.00 -8.34 -22.05
CA PHE A 530 10.65 -8.43 -20.75
C PHE A 530 12.14 -8.68 -20.92
N SER A 531 12.96 -8.03 -20.10
CA SER A 531 14.40 -8.26 -19.98
C SER A 531 14.81 -8.20 -18.51
N ARG A 532 16.04 -8.59 -18.19
CA ARG A 532 16.60 -8.52 -16.83
C ARG A 532 17.96 -7.84 -16.81
N LEU A 533 18.23 -7.13 -15.72
CA LEU A 533 19.49 -6.45 -15.43
C LEU A 533 20.04 -7.10 -14.15
N GLY A 534 21.14 -7.86 -14.29
CA GLY A 534 21.77 -8.58 -13.18
C GLY A 534 22.35 -7.63 -12.14
N CYS A 535 22.30 -8.02 -10.86
CA CYS A 535 22.98 -7.32 -9.77
C CYS A 535 24.35 -7.97 -9.51
N VAL A 536 25.38 -7.16 -9.20
CA VAL A 536 26.70 -7.61 -8.74
C VAL A 536 27.18 -6.72 -7.59
N ALA A 537 27.26 -7.26 -6.38
CA ALA A 537 27.91 -6.61 -5.23
C ALA A 537 29.44 -6.57 -5.41
N GLU A 538 30.11 -5.54 -4.90
CA GLU A 538 31.57 -5.52 -4.83
C GLU A 538 32.03 -6.30 -3.59
N THR A 539 32.36 -7.59 -3.77
CA THR A 539 32.96 -8.42 -2.71
C THR A 539 34.27 -7.77 -2.19
N PRO A 540 34.45 -7.58 -0.87
CA PRO A 540 35.59 -6.85 -0.26
C PRO A 540 37.02 -7.38 -0.55
#